data_AF-K1SY16-F1
#
_entry.id   AF-K1SY16-F1
#
_cell.length_a   1.000
_cell.length_b   1.000
_cell.length_c   1.000
_cell.angle_alpha   90.00
_cell.angle_beta   90.00
_cell.angle_gamma   90.00
#
_symmetry.space_group_name_H-M   'P 1'
#
loop_
_entity.id
_entity.type
_entity.pdbx_description
1 polymer ?
#
loop_
_entity_poly.entity_id
_entity_poly.type
_entity_poly.pdbx_seq_one_letter_code
_entity_poly.pdbx_strand_id
1 'polypeptide(L)'
;MYIHYNPNPRGLRVGDCAVRAASKAAGETWGSTYAALCALGYDCGDMPNANHVWGRYLHERGFSRHALPDTCPICYTVADFCREHPRGVYVLGIGDHVVCAVDGDWYDAWDSGAEIPAYYWKGED
;
A
#
# COMPACT_ATOMS: atom_id res chain seq x y z
N MET A 1 -4.56 -14.29 2.71
CA MET A 1 -5.52 -14.12 3.82
C MET A 1 -5.27 -12.81 4.56
N TYR A 2 -6.22 -12.36 5.40
CA TYR A 2 -6.03 -11.15 6.21
C TYR A 2 -5.00 -11.36 7.31
N ILE A 3 -4.03 -10.45 7.41
CA ILE A 3 -3.08 -10.36 8.51
C ILE A 3 -3.20 -8.98 9.16
N HIS A 4 -3.57 -8.97 10.46
CA HIS A 4 -3.62 -7.72 11.21
C HIS A 4 -2.21 -7.11 11.33
N TYR A 5 -2.06 -5.89 10.83
CA TYR A 5 -0.79 -5.16 10.78
C TYR A 5 -0.99 -3.69 11.13
N ASN A 6 -0.54 -3.32 12.32
CA ASN A 6 -0.49 -1.94 12.77
C ASN A 6 0.89 -1.61 13.39
N PRO A 7 1.89 -1.25 12.57
CA PRO A 7 3.23 -0.93 13.04
C PRO A 7 3.34 0.49 13.62
N ASN A 8 2.22 1.23 13.74
CA ASN A 8 2.21 2.53 14.38
C ASN A 8 2.79 2.39 15.80
N PRO A 9 3.81 3.18 16.18
CA PRO A 9 4.53 2.99 17.45
C PRO A 9 3.68 3.25 18.69
N ARG A 10 2.50 3.85 18.52
CA ARG A 10 1.52 4.11 19.56
C ARG A 10 0.30 3.19 19.47
N GLY A 11 0.28 2.26 18.51
CA GLY A 11 -0.85 1.36 18.24
C GLY A 11 -2.12 2.08 17.78
N LEU A 12 -2.01 3.34 17.34
CA LEU A 12 -3.17 4.14 16.95
C LEU A 12 -3.67 3.71 15.56
N ARG A 13 -4.97 3.90 15.32
CA ARG A 13 -5.60 3.77 14.00
C ARG A 13 -5.93 5.17 13.49
N VAL A 14 -5.02 5.74 12.69
CA VAL A 14 -5.13 7.10 12.14
C VAL A 14 -5.02 7.03 10.61
N GLY A 15 -4.98 8.19 9.94
CA GLY A 15 -4.80 8.29 8.48
C GLY A 15 -3.39 7.94 7.99
N ASP A 16 -2.80 6.85 8.47
CA ASP A 16 -1.43 6.41 8.19
C ASP A 16 -1.36 5.18 7.27
N CYS A 17 -2.44 4.84 6.55
CA CYS A 17 -2.50 3.70 5.63
C CYS A 17 -1.33 3.68 4.62
N ALA A 18 -1.01 4.84 4.03
CA ALA A 18 0.13 4.98 3.13
C ALA A 18 1.47 4.62 3.81
N VAL A 19 1.68 5.05 5.06
CA VAL A 19 2.90 4.73 5.83
C VAL A 19 2.95 3.24 6.17
N ARG A 20 1.84 2.67 6.65
CA ARG A 20 1.77 1.25 7.02
C ARG A 20 1.99 0.34 5.80
N ALA A 21 1.33 0.62 4.68
CA ALA A 21 1.47 -0.17 3.47
C ALA A 21 2.88 -0.04 2.87
N ALA A 22 3.40 1.19 2.75
CA ALA A 22 4.74 1.42 2.19
C ALA A 22 5.86 0.84 3.06
N SER A 23 5.76 0.95 4.40
CA SER A 23 6.75 0.36 5.31
C SER A 23 6.78 -1.17 5.22
N LYS A 24 5.60 -1.81 5.18
CA LYS A 24 5.50 -3.26 4.98
C LYS A 24 6.11 -3.69 3.65
N ALA A 25 5.80 -2.99 2.56
CA ALA A 25 6.30 -3.32 1.23
C ALA A 25 7.81 -3.12 1.09
N ALA A 26 8.36 -2.06 1.68
CA ALA A 26 9.79 -1.75 1.64
C ALA A 26 10.63 -2.55 2.65
N GLY A 27 10.00 -3.31 3.57
CA GLY A 27 10.70 -3.95 4.68
C GLY A 27 11.30 -2.94 5.68
N GLU A 28 10.72 -1.75 5.76
CA GLU A 28 11.18 -0.65 6.61
C GLU A 28 10.31 -0.49 7.87
N THR A 29 10.76 0.33 8.82
CA THR A 29 9.95 0.67 10.00
C THR A 29 8.93 1.75 9.68
N TRP A 30 7.81 1.78 10.41
CA TRP A 30 6.82 2.86 10.29
C TRP A 30 7.47 4.25 10.46
N GLY A 31 8.40 4.41 11.39
CA GLY A 31 9.05 5.69 11.68
C GLY A 31 9.96 6.18 10.55
N SER A 32 10.80 5.31 9.99
CA SER A 32 11.67 5.66 8.85
C SER A 32 10.84 5.99 7.62
N THR A 33 9.80 5.20 7.34
CA THR A 33 8.88 5.45 6.22
C THR A 33 8.11 6.75 6.40
N TYR A 34 7.59 7.04 7.59
CA TYR A 34 6.89 8.30 7.89
C TYR A 34 7.79 9.51 7.63
N ALA A 35 9.03 9.48 8.14
CA ALA A 35 9.98 10.58 7.95
C ALA A 35 10.32 10.78 6.47
N ALA A 36 10.54 9.69 5.72
CA ALA A 36 10.80 9.76 4.29
C ALA A 36 9.61 10.32 3.50
N LEU A 37 8.39 9.89 3.80
CA LEU A 37 7.18 10.41 3.17
C LEU A 37 6.93 11.89 3.51
N CYS A 38 7.28 12.34 4.72
CA CYS A 38 7.26 13.77 5.06
C CYS A 38 8.26 14.58 4.24
N ALA A 39 9.48 14.08 4.07
CA ALA A 39 10.49 14.74 3.25
C ALA A 39 10.07 14.80 1.77
N LEU A 40 9.54 13.70 1.23
CA LEU A 40 9.01 13.66 -0.14
C LEU A 40 7.78 14.57 -0.31
N GLY A 41 6.88 14.58 0.67
CA GLY A 41 5.72 15.48 0.66
C GLY A 41 6.14 16.95 0.65
N TYR A 42 7.15 17.32 1.44
CA TYR A 42 7.74 18.66 1.40
C TYR A 42 8.31 19.00 0.03
N ASP A 43 9.09 18.10 -0.57
CA ASP A 43 9.68 18.28 -1.91
C ASP A 43 8.60 18.38 -3.01
N CYS A 44 7.52 17.61 -2.89
CA CYS A 44 6.39 17.64 -3.82
C CYS A 44 5.41 18.80 -3.55
N GLY A 45 5.50 19.47 -2.40
CA GLY A 45 4.53 20.49 -1.98
C GLY A 45 3.14 19.93 -1.64
N ASP A 46 3.05 18.68 -1.18
CA ASP A 46 1.78 18.01 -0.83
C ASP A 46 1.92 17.14 0.45
N MET A 47 0.82 16.57 0.91
CA MET A 47 0.76 15.76 2.12
C MET A 47 1.49 14.41 1.95
N PRO A 48 2.08 13.85 3.03
CA PRO A 48 2.81 12.58 2.97
C PRO A 48 1.99 11.38 2.48
N ASN A 49 0.67 11.45 2.64
CA ASN A 49 -0.28 10.41 2.24
C ASN A 49 -0.89 10.62 0.85
N ALA A 50 -0.52 11.67 0.12
CA ALA A 50 -1.00 11.89 -1.24
C ALA A 50 -0.49 10.80 -2.20
N ASN A 51 -1.34 10.38 -3.14
CA ASN A 51 -1.07 9.25 -4.05
C ASN A 51 0.24 9.36 -4.84
N HIS A 52 0.59 10.56 -5.27
CA HIS A 52 1.84 10.77 -6.01
C HIS A 52 3.07 10.78 -5.09
N VAL A 53 2.92 11.16 -3.81
CA VAL A 53 4.02 11.24 -2.83
C VAL A 53 4.45 9.84 -2.41
N TRP A 54 3.51 9.02 -1.92
CA TRP A 54 3.86 7.63 -1.57
C TRP A 54 4.14 6.77 -2.81
N GLY A 55 3.55 7.12 -3.95
CA GLY A 55 3.92 6.51 -5.24
C GLY A 55 5.38 6.76 -5.60
N ARG A 56 5.88 8.00 -5.43
CA ARG A 56 7.31 8.33 -5.60
C ARG A 56 8.19 7.55 -4.63
N TYR A 57 7.80 7.44 -3.37
CA TYR A 57 8.53 6.65 -2.37
C TYR A 57 8.73 5.19 -2.81
N LEU A 58 7.68 4.56 -3.35
CA LEU A 58 7.73 3.18 -3.86
C LEU A 58 8.57 3.10 -5.14
N HIS A 59 8.42 4.05 -6.06
CA HIS A 59 9.20 4.10 -7.30
C HIS A 59 10.71 4.15 -7.03
N GLU A 60 11.13 5.01 -6.10
CA GLU A 60 12.54 5.12 -5.66
C GLU A 60 13.08 3.83 -5.01
N ARG A 61 12.19 2.88 -4.67
CA ARG A 61 12.51 1.55 -4.12
C ARG A 61 12.32 0.41 -5.12
N GLY A 62 12.27 0.73 -6.42
CA GLY A 62 12.18 -0.26 -7.49
C GLY A 62 10.77 -0.80 -7.72
N PHE A 63 9.73 -0.20 -7.14
CA PHE A 63 8.36 -0.59 -7.47
C PHE A 63 7.90 0.05 -8.77
N SER A 64 7.13 -0.71 -9.55
CA SER A 64 6.48 -0.24 -10.78
C SER A 64 4.97 -0.17 -10.60
N ARG A 65 4.34 0.87 -11.15
CA ARG A 65 2.88 1.06 -11.09
C ARG A 65 2.19 0.35 -12.26
N HIS A 66 1.09 -0.33 -11.97
CA HIS A 66 0.29 -1.06 -12.92
C HIS A 66 -1.20 -0.72 -12.76
N ALA A 67 -1.92 -0.72 -13.89
CA ALA A 67 -3.37 -0.67 -13.89
C ALA A 67 -3.95 -2.05 -13.59
N LEU A 68 -5.16 -2.09 -13.03
CA LEU A 68 -5.93 -3.32 -12.91
C LEU A 68 -6.69 -3.61 -14.21
N PRO A 69 -7.07 -4.87 -14.47
CA PRO A 69 -7.92 -5.23 -15.60
C PRO A 69 -9.26 -4.47 -15.54
N ASP A 70 -9.68 -3.90 -16.68
CA ASP A 70 -10.94 -3.16 -16.81
C ASP A 70 -12.16 -4.07 -17.10
N THR A 71 -12.03 -5.37 -16.81
CA THR A 71 -13.07 -6.37 -17.14
C THR A 71 -14.23 -6.34 -16.14
N CYS A 72 -13.99 -5.91 -14.90
CA CYS A 72 -15.02 -5.72 -13.89
C CYS A 72 -14.57 -4.75 -12.77
N PRO A 73 -14.78 -3.44 -12.94
CA PRO A 73 -14.18 -2.42 -12.07
C PRO A 73 -14.75 -2.38 -10.64
N ILE A 74 -15.84 -3.08 -10.35
CA ILE A 74 -16.46 -3.10 -9.01
C ILE A 74 -16.48 -4.48 -8.34
N CYS A 75 -16.06 -5.55 -9.04
CA CYS A 75 -16.12 -6.91 -8.48
C CYS A 75 -14.74 -7.52 -8.22
N TYR A 76 -13.66 -6.79 -8.48
CA TYR A 76 -12.30 -7.26 -8.23
C TYR A 76 -11.82 -6.71 -6.88
N THR A 77 -11.83 -7.55 -5.85
CA THR A 77 -11.51 -7.14 -4.49
C THR A 77 -10.03 -7.32 -4.14
N VAL A 78 -9.58 -6.75 -3.01
CA VAL A 78 -8.25 -7.03 -2.44
C VAL A 78 -8.05 -8.54 -2.24
N ALA A 79 -9.07 -9.25 -1.77
CA ALA A 79 -9.01 -10.69 -1.58
C ALA A 79 -8.85 -11.45 -2.90
N ASP A 80 -9.52 -11.01 -3.98
CA ASP A 80 -9.35 -11.58 -5.33
C ASP A 80 -7.95 -11.34 -5.88
N PHE A 81 -7.45 -10.10 -5.76
CA PHE A 81 -6.08 -9.75 -6.11
C PHE A 81 -5.08 -10.68 -5.41
N CYS A 82 -5.19 -10.82 -4.08
CA CYS A 82 -4.27 -11.64 -3.31
C CYS A 82 -4.34 -13.13 -3.70
N ARG A 83 -5.54 -13.66 -4.01
CA ARG A 83 -5.73 -15.05 -4.47
C ARG A 83 -5.07 -15.32 -5.81
N GLU A 84 -5.07 -14.35 -6.71
CA GLU A 84 -4.48 -14.47 -8.06
C GLU A 84 -2.98 -14.14 -8.09
N HIS A 85 -2.49 -13.43 -7.08
CA HIS A 85 -1.09 -13.05 -6.90
C HIS A 85 -0.48 -13.72 -5.64
N PRO A 86 -0.29 -15.05 -5.64
CA PRO A 86 0.18 -15.80 -4.46
C PRO A 86 1.67 -15.58 -4.14
N ARG A 87 2.39 -14.81 -4.97
CA ARG A 87 3.82 -14.49 -4.78
C ARG A 87 4.10 -13.04 -5.16
N GLY A 88 5.01 -12.42 -4.41
CA GLY A 88 5.52 -11.07 -4.64
C GLY A 88 4.98 -10.05 -3.64
N VAL A 89 5.50 -8.83 -3.74
CA VAL A 89 5.16 -7.70 -2.87
C VAL A 89 4.41 -6.64 -3.68
N TYR A 90 3.24 -6.25 -3.18
CA TYR A 90 2.34 -5.32 -3.84
C TYR A 90 1.83 -4.25 -2.88
N VAL A 91 1.54 -3.07 -3.42
CA VAL A 91 0.81 -2.00 -2.72
C VAL A 91 -0.38 -1.58 -3.55
N LEU A 92 -1.58 -1.75 -3.04
CA LEU A 92 -2.84 -1.46 -3.73
C LEU A 92 -3.34 -0.08 -3.30
N GLY A 93 -3.65 0.77 -4.28
CA GLY A 93 -4.31 2.06 -4.05
C GLY A 93 -5.82 1.92 -4.19
N ILE A 94 -6.56 2.27 -3.14
CA ILE A 94 -8.03 2.12 -3.03
C ILE A 94 -8.61 3.49 -2.68
N GLY A 95 -8.85 4.37 -3.65
CA GLY A 95 -9.44 5.69 -3.36
C GLY A 95 -8.68 6.50 -2.29
N ASP A 96 -9.18 6.50 -1.06
CA ASP A 96 -8.63 7.14 0.16
C ASP A 96 -7.84 6.20 1.09
N HIS A 97 -7.68 4.92 0.72
CA HIS A 97 -7.00 3.88 1.47
C HIS A 97 -5.86 3.24 0.66
N VAL A 98 -4.89 2.67 1.39
CA VAL A 98 -3.73 1.98 0.82
C VAL A 98 -3.46 0.72 1.63
N VAL A 99 -3.29 -0.40 0.93
CA VAL A 99 -3.03 -1.71 1.56
C VAL A 99 -1.81 -2.38 0.93
N CYS A 100 -1.03 -3.08 1.74
CA CYS A 100 0.07 -3.91 1.24
C CYS A 100 -0.39 -5.36 1.15
N ALA A 101 -0.05 -6.02 0.04
CA ALA A 101 -0.22 -7.46 -0.15
C ALA A 101 1.16 -8.11 -0.35
N VAL A 102 1.41 -9.22 0.34
CA VAL A 102 2.65 -10.00 0.23
C VAL A 102 2.28 -11.47 0.15
N ASP A 103 2.73 -12.14 -0.92
CA ASP A 103 2.56 -13.59 -1.11
C ASP A 103 1.11 -14.09 -0.91
N GLY A 104 0.14 -13.33 -1.40
CA GLY A 104 -1.29 -13.64 -1.28
C GLY A 104 -1.95 -13.31 0.07
N ASP A 105 -1.23 -12.64 0.96
CA ASP A 105 -1.74 -12.10 2.22
C ASP A 105 -1.81 -10.58 2.19
N TRP A 106 -2.87 -9.98 2.75
CA TRP A 106 -2.97 -8.51 2.87
C TRP A 106 -2.77 -8.07 4.32
N TYR A 107 -2.02 -6.98 4.49
CA TYR A 107 -1.54 -6.47 5.76
C TYR A 107 -2.17 -5.11 6.04
N ASP A 108 -3.06 -5.06 7.04
CA ASP A 108 -3.79 -3.84 7.36
C ASP A 108 -4.30 -3.81 8.81
N ALA A 109 -4.72 -2.63 9.27
CA ALA A 109 -5.24 -2.40 10.62
C ALA A 109 -6.70 -2.88 10.79
N TRP A 110 -7.32 -3.38 9.73
CA TRP A 110 -8.65 -4.00 9.69
C TRP A 110 -8.75 -4.90 8.45
N ASP A 111 -9.74 -5.79 8.40
CA ASP A 111 -9.89 -6.69 7.25
C ASP A 111 -10.47 -5.95 6.02
N SER A 112 -9.58 -5.39 5.21
CA SER A 112 -9.90 -4.66 3.97
C SER A 112 -10.07 -5.55 2.75
N GLY A 113 -10.27 -6.87 2.94
CA GLY A 113 -10.35 -7.83 1.85
C GLY A 113 -11.46 -7.55 0.82
N ALA A 114 -12.54 -6.89 1.23
CA ALA A 114 -13.68 -6.55 0.36
C ALA A 114 -13.52 -5.22 -0.41
N GLU A 115 -12.47 -4.46 -0.12
CA GLU A 115 -12.21 -3.19 -0.81
C GLU A 115 -11.81 -3.39 -2.27
N ILE A 116 -12.06 -2.38 -3.09
CA ILE A 116 -11.86 -2.44 -4.55
C ILE A 116 -10.65 -1.58 -4.92
N PRO A 117 -9.49 -2.17 -5.22
CA PRO A 117 -8.32 -1.41 -5.65
C PRO A 117 -8.54 -0.78 -7.03
N ALA A 118 -7.95 0.40 -7.25
CA ALA A 118 -7.98 1.11 -8.52
C ALA A 118 -6.70 0.88 -9.35
N TYR A 119 -5.57 0.66 -8.67
CA TYR A 119 -4.28 0.35 -9.28
C TYR A 119 -3.38 -0.32 -8.23
N TYR A 120 -2.26 -0.87 -8.67
CA TYR A 120 -1.28 -1.44 -7.77
C TYR A 120 0.15 -1.06 -8.14
N TRP A 121 1.04 -1.14 -7.17
CA TRP A 121 2.48 -1.13 -7.33
C TRP A 121 3.01 -2.53 -7.10
N LYS A 122 3.98 -2.97 -7.89
CA LYS A 122 4.65 -4.27 -7.75
C LYS A 122 6.15 -4.05 -7.53
N GLY A 123 6.70 -4.71 -6.51
CA GLY A 123 8.15 -4.77 -6.29
C GLY A 123 8.82 -5.73 -7.26
N GLU A 124 10.07 -5.47 -7.62
CA GLU A 124 10.90 -6.41 -8.38
C GLU A 124 11.21 -7.66 -7.54
N ASP A 125 11.27 -8.83 -8.20
CA ASP A 125 11.59 -10.13 -7.58
C ASP A 125 13.09 -10.27 -7.25
#